data_AF-A0A091R896-F1
#
_entry.id   AF-A0A091R896-F1
#
_cell.length_a   1.000
_cell.length_b   1.000
_cell.length_c   1.000
_cell.angle_alpha   90.00
_cell.angle_beta   90.00
_cell.angle_gamma   90.00
#
_symmetry.space_group_name_H-M   'P 1'
#
loop_
_entity.id
_entity.type
_entity.pdbx_description
1 polymer ?
#
loop_
_entity_poly.entity_id
_entity_poly.type
_entity_poly.pdbx_seq_one_letter_code
_entity_poly.pdbx_strand_id
1 'polypeptide(L)'
;PGDLSLDPDTANPYLVLSEDKRSVRLRGAPQDLPAHPKRFDFSFCVLAAEGFISGRHYWEVEVGDGERKNWDQYQAFTSPETPLSLCERPRKIGVYLDYEGGWVAFYNADNMAPIFTFTAAFTEKIFPFFWLFYVGSSLSLC
;
A
#
# COMPACT_ATOMS: atom_id res chain seq x y z
N PRO A 1 -9.83 -8.42 11.78
CA PRO A 1 -9.28 -7.15 11.25
C PRO A 1 -8.18 -6.64 12.18
N GLY A 2 -6.94 -6.65 11.72
CA GLY A 2 -5.83 -6.06 12.48
C GLY A 2 -5.92 -4.55 12.44
N ASP A 3 -5.63 -3.89 13.56
CA ASP A 3 -5.56 -2.42 13.66
C ASP A 3 -4.27 -1.94 12.97
N LEU A 4 -4.25 -1.93 11.63
CA LEU A 4 -3.07 -1.52 10.86
C LEU A 4 -3.00 0.01 10.77
N SER A 5 -1.88 0.61 11.15
CA SER A 5 -1.69 2.06 11.12
C SER A 5 -0.47 2.44 10.29
N LEU A 6 -0.45 3.65 9.73
CA LEU A 6 0.68 4.20 8.98
C LEU A 6 1.73 4.76 9.93
N ASP A 7 3.01 4.49 9.67
CA ASP A 7 4.13 4.96 10.49
C ASP A 7 4.61 6.37 10.06
N PRO A 8 4.35 7.44 10.85
CA PRO A 8 4.79 8.80 10.51
C PRO A 8 6.31 8.97 10.48
N ASP A 9 7.06 8.08 11.13
CA ASP A 9 8.52 8.12 11.17
C ASP A 9 9.16 7.60 9.90
N THR A 10 8.39 6.87 9.08
CA THR A 10 8.80 6.37 7.76
C THR A 10 8.31 7.27 6.63
N ALA A 11 7.19 7.97 6.83
CA ALA A 11 6.51 8.74 5.80
C ALA A 11 7.39 9.81 5.15
N ASN A 12 7.44 9.81 3.82
CA ASN A 12 8.11 10.87 3.08
C ASN A 12 7.53 12.27 3.40
N PRO A 13 8.33 13.34 3.45
CA PRO A 13 7.85 14.68 3.80
C PRO A 13 6.68 15.22 2.96
N TYR A 14 6.49 14.75 1.73
CA TYR A 14 5.36 15.15 0.88
C TYR A 14 4.03 14.42 1.22
N LEU A 15 4.06 13.41 2.09
CA LEU A 15 2.92 12.62 2.50
C LEU A 15 2.30 13.17 3.79
N VAL A 16 1.04 13.59 3.71
CA VAL A 16 0.26 13.99 4.89
C VAL A 16 -0.57 12.82 5.35
N LEU A 17 -0.35 12.40 6.58
CA LEU A 17 -1.13 11.37 7.26
C LEU A 17 -2.32 12.01 7.97
N SER A 18 -3.43 11.29 8.06
CA SER A 18 -4.54 11.63 8.96
C SER A 18 -4.14 11.47 10.43
N GLU A 19 -4.89 12.10 11.32
CA GLU A 19 -4.63 12.06 12.77
C GLU A 19 -4.72 10.62 13.34
N ASP A 20 -5.65 9.83 12.83
CA ASP A 20 -5.82 8.41 13.16
C ASP A 20 -4.79 7.49 12.49
N LYS A 21 -3.90 8.05 11.65
CA LYS A 21 -2.88 7.33 10.88
C LYS A 21 -3.44 6.22 9.98
N ARG A 22 -4.70 6.32 9.57
CA ARG A 22 -5.31 5.36 8.62
C ARG A 22 -5.27 5.83 7.19
N SER A 23 -5.13 7.13 6.94
CA SER A 23 -5.12 7.70 5.59
C SER A 23 -3.83 8.46 5.30
N VAL A 24 -3.47 8.50 4.02
CA VAL A 24 -2.34 9.30 3.54
C VAL A 24 -2.68 9.95 2.20
N ARG A 25 -2.22 11.19 2.02
CA ARG A 25 -2.34 11.94 0.77
C ARG A 25 -1.00 12.55 0.36
N LEU A 26 -0.68 12.44 -0.92
CA LEU A 26 0.49 13.09 -1.52
C LEU A 26 0.18 14.55 -1.85
N ARG A 27 0.98 15.49 -1.33
CA ARG A 27 0.89 16.93 -1.61
C ARG A 27 1.97 17.40 -2.58
N GLY A 28 1.82 18.61 -3.10
CA GLY A 28 2.78 19.23 -4.03
C GLY A 28 3.95 19.97 -3.35
N ALA A 29 3.98 20.02 -2.02
CA ALA A 29 5.03 20.65 -1.24
C ALA A 29 5.36 19.81 0.00
N PRO A 30 6.63 19.77 0.44
CA PRO A 30 7.04 19.00 1.60
C PRO A 30 6.54 19.65 2.90
N GLN A 31 6.36 18.83 3.91
CA GLN A 31 6.17 19.28 5.30
C GLN A 31 7.52 19.55 5.96
N ASP A 32 7.53 20.49 6.91
CA ASP A 32 8.65 20.70 7.81
C ASP A 32 8.63 19.61 8.90
N LEU A 33 9.36 18.53 8.67
CA LEU A 33 9.46 17.38 9.57
C LEU A 33 10.92 17.21 10.02
N PRO A 34 11.14 16.78 11.28
CA PRO A 34 12.48 16.46 11.74
C PRO A 34 13.07 15.31 10.93
N ALA A 35 14.39 15.37 10.72
CA ALA A 35 15.13 14.27 10.15
C ALA A 35 14.95 13.01 11.00
N HIS A 36 14.69 11.88 10.36
CA HIS A 36 14.51 10.61 11.03
C HIS A 36 15.13 9.49 10.19
N PRO A 37 15.94 8.59 10.77
CA PRO A 37 16.71 7.59 10.00
C PRO A 37 15.84 6.56 9.26
N LYS A 38 14.57 6.39 9.66
CA LYS A 38 13.62 5.51 8.94
C LYS A 38 12.85 6.22 7.83
N ARG A 39 12.97 7.55 7.72
CA ARG A 39 12.15 8.35 6.81
C ARG A 39 12.60 8.15 5.37
N PHE A 40 11.66 7.84 4.49
CA PHE A 40 11.94 7.87 3.05
C PHE A 40 12.12 9.32 2.59
N ASP A 41 13.25 9.63 1.98
CA ASP A 41 13.60 10.97 1.51
C ASP A 41 13.38 11.14 -0.01
N PHE A 42 13.58 10.07 -0.78
CA PHE A 42 13.45 10.09 -2.24
C PHE A 42 12.05 9.71 -2.75
N SER A 43 11.53 8.56 -2.34
CA SER A 43 10.25 8.03 -2.85
C SER A 43 9.08 8.47 -1.97
N PHE A 44 7.94 8.78 -2.59
CA PHE A 44 6.69 9.17 -1.91
C PHE A 44 5.99 7.96 -1.26
N CYS A 45 6.66 7.35 -0.27
CA CYS A 45 6.23 6.11 0.37
C CYS A 45 6.08 6.25 1.88
N VAL A 46 5.33 5.32 2.45
CA VAL A 46 5.14 5.12 3.89
C VAL A 46 4.96 3.62 4.18
N LEU A 47 5.47 3.16 5.31
CA LEU A 47 5.20 1.80 5.82
C LEU A 47 4.04 1.82 6.81
N ALA A 48 3.42 0.66 7.00
CA ALA A 48 2.65 0.45 8.23
C ALA A 48 3.58 0.36 9.45
N ALA A 49 3.06 0.76 10.62
CA ALA A 49 3.77 0.66 11.89
C ALA A 49 3.92 -0.80 12.33
N GLU A 50 2.92 -1.62 12.02
CA GLU A 50 2.92 -3.05 12.28
C GLU A 50 3.58 -3.79 11.11
N GLY A 51 4.29 -4.87 11.44
CA GLY A 51 4.80 -5.81 10.46
C GLY A 51 4.71 -7.23 11.00
N PHE A 52 4.83 -8.19 10.10
CA PHE A 52 4.45 -9.57 10.33
C PHE A 52 5.66 -10.49 10.20
N ILE A 53 5.82 -11.40 11.16
CA ILE A 53 6.89 -12.40 11.20
C ILE A 53 6.35 -13.85 11.14
N SER A 54 5.03 -14.00 11.13
CA SER A 54 4.32 -15.29 11.18
C SER A 54 2.83 -15.06 11.01
N GLY A 55 2.09 -16.10 10.65
CA GLY A 55 0.63 -16.15 10.62
C GLY A 55 0.01 -15.58 9.34
N ARG A 56 -1.33 -15.55 9.38
CA ARG A 56 -2.17 -15.06 8.29
C ARG A 56 -2.76 -13.69 8.65
N HIS A 57 -2.59 -12.73 7.75
CA HIS A 57 -2.99 -11.35 7.96
C HIS A 57 -3.81 -10.84 6.79
N TYR A 58 -4.78 -10.00 7.09
CA TYR A 58 -5.64 -9.39 6.09
C TYR A 58 -5.86 -7.92 6.43
N TRP A 59 -5.75 -7.07 5.40
CA TRP A 59 -6.12 -5.65 5.47
C TRP A 59 -6.70 -5.18 4.14
N GLU A 60 -7.46 -4.10 4.22
CA GLU A 60 -8.11 -3.46 3.09
C GLU A 60 -7.55 -2.06 2.88
N VAL A 61 -7.44 -1.66 1.62
CA VAL A 61 -6.98 -0.34 1.22
C VAL A 61 -8.00 0.25 0.27
N GLU A 62 -8.66 1.32 0.69
CA GLU A 62 -9.46 2.16 -0.19
C GLU A 62 -8.53 3.09 -0.97
N VAL A 63 -8.68 3.10 -2.29
CA VAL A 63 -7.88 3.90 -3.21
C VAL A 63 -8.67 5.17 -3.54
N GLY A 64 -8.11 6.33 -3.19
CA GLY A 64 -8.77 7.60 -3.45
C GLY A 64 -8.91 7.89 -4.95
N ASP A 65 -9.95 8.64 -5.31
CA ASP A 65 -10.18 9.09 -6.68
C ASP A 65 -9.09 10.07 -7.11
N GLY A 66 -8.08 9.57 -7.84
CA GLY A 66 -7.09 10.40 -8.49
C GLY A 66 -7.69 11.16 -9.68
N GLU A 67 -7.34 12.43 -9.85
CA GLU A 67 -7.90 13.34 -10.88
C GLU A 67 -7.55 12.95 -12.34
N ARG A 68 -6.87 11.82 -12.60
CA ARG A 68 -6.44 11.41 -13.95
C ARG A 68 -7.26 10.25 -14.51
N LYS A 69 -7.70 10.43 -15.76
CA LYS A 69 -8.62 9.55 -16.51
C LYS A 69 -7.99 8.32 -17.21
N ASN A 70 -6.66 8.13 -17.15
CA ASN A 70 -5.97 7.09 -17.93
C ASN A 70 -5.21 6.08 -17.05
N TRP A 71 -5.84 5.53 -16.01
CA TRP A 71 -5.19 4.63 -15.03
C TRP A 71 -5.76 3.20 -15.02
N ASP A 72 -6.36 2.74 -16.11
CA ASP A 72 -6.85 1.36 -16.21
C ASP A 72 -5.72 0.35 -16.55
N GLN A 73 -4.46 0.75 -16.39
CA GLN A 73 -3.30 -0.12 -16.54
C GLN A 73 -2.79 -0.54 -15.17
N TYR A 74 -3.16 -1.74 -14.76
CA TYR A 74 -2.70 -2.36 -13.54
C TYR A 74 -1.50 -3.24 -13.85
N GLN A 75 -0.51 -3.29 -12.96
CA GLN A 75 0.66 -4.14 -13.13
C GLN A 75 1.08 -4.74 -11.79
N ALA A 76 1.57 -5.97 -11.83
CA ALA A 76 2.32 -6.57 -10.74
C ALA A 76 3.82 -6.36 -10.98
N PHE A 77 4.53 -5.85 -9.97
CA PHE A 77 5.98 -5.61 -10.01
C PHE A 77 6.78 -6.91 -9.87
N THR A 78 6.58 -7.83 -10.81
CA THR A 78 7.44 -8.99 -11.05
C THR A 78 8.64 -8.60 -11.91
N SER A 79 9.57 -9.53 -12.12
CA SER A 79 10.66 -9.36 -13.08
C SER A 79 10.57 -10.43 -14.18
N PRO A 80 10.15 -10.08 -15.43
CA PRO A 80 9.68 -8.75 -15.88
C PRO A 80 8.31 -8.38 -15.28
N GLU A 81 7.91 -7.11 -15.39
CA GLU A 81 6.60 -6.63 -14.91
C GLU A 81 5.46 -7.38 -15.59
N THR A 82 4.44 -7.77 -14.83
CA THR A 82 3.26 -8.48 -15.34
C THR A 82 2.10 -7.48 -15.50
N PRO A 83 1.65 -7.17 -16.74
CA PRO A 83 0.44 -6.40 -16.95
C PRO A 83 -0.80 -7.17 -16.46
N LEU A 84 -1.73 -6.46 -15.83
CA LEU A 84 -2.96 -7.01 -15.27
C LEU A 84 -4.16 -6.38 -15.97
N SER A 85 -5.02 -7.23 -16.53
CA SER A 85 -6.30 -6.85 -17.11
C SER A 85 -7.41 -7.11 -16.10
N LEU A 86 -7.91 -6.06 -15.46
CA LEU A 86 -9.00 -6.17 -14.49
C LEU A 86 -10.35 -5.96 -15.18
N CYS A 87 -11.37 -6.73 -14.76
CA CYS A 87 -12.72 -6.61 -15.32
C CYS A 87 -13.40 -5.28 -14.96
N GLU A 88 -13.00 -4.68 -13.84
CA GLU A 88 -13.46 -3.39 -13.38
C GLU A 88 -12.36 -2.69 -12.57
N ARG A 89 -12.51 -1.37 -12.39
CA ARG A 89 -11.62 -0.57 -11.56
C ARG A 89 -11.93 -0.84 -10.07
N PRO A 90 -11.02 -1.48 -9.30
CA PRO A 90 -11.23 -1.65 -7.86
C PRO A 90 -11.19 -0.30 -7.16
N ARG A 91 -12.19 -0.02 -6.32
CA ARG A 91 -12.13 1.12 -5.38
C ARG A 91 -11.42 0.73 -4.10
N LYS A 92 -11.52 -0.55 -3.76
CA LYS A 92 -10.88 -1.13 -2.59
C LYS A 92 -10.10 -2.38 -2.96
N ILE A 93 -8.88 -2.48 -2.46
CA ILE A 93 -7.99 -3.63 -2.65
C ILE A 93 -7.85 -4.34 -1.32
N GLY A 94 -8.19 -5.63 -1.29
CA GLY A 94 -7.89 -6.52 -0.18
C GLY A 94 -6.51 -7.15 -0.37
N VAL A 95 -5.73 -7.21 0.69
CA VAL A 95 -4.41 -7.84 0.70
C VAL A 95 -4.38 -8.93 1.76
N TYR A 96 -4.05 -10.14 1.34
CA TYR A 96 -3.96 -11.30 2.22
C TYR A 96 -2.53 -11.84 2.21
N LEU A 97 -1.91 -11.90 3.38
CA LEU A 97 -0.60 -12.50 3.60
C LEU A 97 -0.78 -13.84 4.31
N ASP A 98 -0.21 -14.91 3.76
CA ASP A 98 0.05 -16.17 4.47
C ASP A 98 1.56 -16.32 4.61
N TYR A 99 2.09 -16.03 5.80
CA TYR A 99 3.54 -15.98 6.04
C TYR A 99 4.16 -17.39 5.91
N GLU A 100 3.62 -18.38 6.60
CA GLU A 100 4.08 -19.76 6.52
C GLU A 100 3.76 -20.40 5.17
N GLY A 101 2.65 -20.01 4.55
CA GLY A 101 2.30 -20.42 3.19
C GLY A 101 3.22 -19.84 2.11
N GLY A 102 3.92 -18.75 2.41
CA GLY A 102 4.85 -18.12 1.48
C GLY A 102 4.17 -17.39 0.33
N TRP A 103 3.04 -16.72 0.58
CA TRP A 103 2.35 -15.97 -0.46
C TRP A 103 1.61 -14.72 0.03
N VAL A 104 1.47 -13.76 -0.89
CA VAL A 104 0.64 -12.55 -0.73
C VAL A 104 -0.31 -12.48 -1.90
N ALA A 105 -1.61 -12.45 -1.63
CA ALA A 105 -2.67 -12.33 -2.63
C ALA A 105 -3.35 -10.95 -2.55
N PHE A 106 -3.67 -10.41 -3.72
CA PHE A 106 -4.41 -9.18 -3.91
C PHE A 106 -5.74 -9.49 -4.57
N TYR A 107 -6.81 -8.83 -4.13
CA TYR A 107 -8.14 -8.96 -4.69
C TYR A 107 -8.90 -7.64 -4.67
N ASN A 108 -9.88 -7.50 -5.55
CA ASN A 108 -10.85 -6.43 -5.47
C ASN A 108 -11.79 -6.74 -4.29
N ALA A 109 -11.72 -5.93 -3.23
CA ALA A 109 -12.47 -6.17 -2.00
C ALA A 109 -13.98 -5.94 -2.16
N ASP A 110 -14.42 -5.23 -3.21
CA ASP A 110 -15.83 -4.95 -3.46
C ASP A 110 -16.58 -6.19 -3.98
N ASN A 111 -15.88 -7.09 -4.68
CA ASN A 111 -16.49 -8.25 -5.35
C ASN A 111 -15.72 -9.58 -5.15
N MET A 112 -14.65 -9.57 -4.36
CA MET A 112 -13.74 -10.70 -4.11
C MET A 112 -13.04 -11.26 -5.36
N ALA A 113 -13.03 -10.54 -6.48
CA ALA A 113 -12.34 -10.97 -7.69
C ALA A 113 -10.81 -10.96 -7.46
N PRO A 114 -10.11 -12.06 -7.80
CA PRO A 114 -8.66 -12.11 -7.65
C PRO A 114 -7.97 -11.11 -8.60
N ILE A 115 -6.95 -10.43 -8.11
CA ILE A 115 -6.11 -9.50 -8.89
C ILE A 115 -4.79 -10.20 -9.23
N PHE A 116 -4.01 -10.60 -8.22
CA PHE A 116 -2.71 -11.23 -8.42
C PHE A 116 -2.20 -11.90 -7.14
N THR A 117 -1.35 -12.92 -7.26
CA THR A 117 -0.71 -13.58 -6.11
C THR A 117 0.80 -13.67 -6.34
N PHE A 118 1.57 -13.19 -5.37
CA PHE A 118 3.01 -13.40 -5.28
C PHE A 118 3.31 -14.59 -4.38
N THR A 119 4.36 -15.34 -4.72
CA THR A 119 4.89 -16.43 -3.89
C THR A 119 6.36 -16.16 -3.56
N ALA A 120 6.77 -16.43 -2.33
CA ALA A 120 8.14 -16.28 -1.86
C ALA A 120 8.34 -17.04 -0.54
N ALA A 121 9.59 -17.40 -0.24
CA ALA A 121 9.96 -17.88 1.09
C ALA A 121 10.30 -16.68 1.98
N PHE A 122 9.47 -16.39 2.98
CA PHE A 122 9.70 -15.28 3.89
C PHE A 122 10.58 -15.70 5.06
N THR A 123 11.64 -14.93 5.31
CA THR A 123 12.59 -15.16 6.41
C THR A 123 12.73 -13.96 7.35
N GLU A 124 12.21 -12.81 6.93
CA GLU A 124 12.29 -11.54 7.66
C GLU A 124 10.89 -10.97 7.92
N LYS A 125 10.83 -9.91 8.74
CA LYS A 125 9.60 -9.21 9.04
C LYS A 125 9.09 -8.48 7.79
N ILE A 126 7.84 -8.70 7.43
CA ILE A 126 7.16 -8.05 6.29
C ILE A 126 6.38 -6.85 6.79
N PHE A 127 6.56 -5.70 6.14
CA PHE A 127 5.77 -4.51 6.40
C PHE A 127 4.90 -4.20 5.18
N PRO A 128 3.60 -3.93 5.36
CA PRO A 128 2.80 -3.27 4.34
C PRO A 128 3.48 -1.98 3.88
N PHE A 129 3.63 -1.83 2.57
CA PHE A 129 4.33 -0.72 1.93
C PHE A 129 3.37 -0.02 0.97
N PHE A 130 3.29 1.30 1.10
CA PHE A 130 2.39 2.13 0.30
C PHE A 130 3.19 3.19 -0.44
N TRP A 131 3.06 3.23 -1.77
CA TRP A 131 3.76 4.17 -2.65
C TRP A 131 2.75 4.97 -3.48
N LEU A 132 2.81 6.29 -3.36
CA LEU A 132 1.92 7.22 -4.06
C LEU A 132 2.66 7.89 -5.22
N PHE A 133 2.09 7.87 -6.42
CA PHE A 133 2.80 8.35 -7.62
C PHE A 133 2.53 9.81 -7.98
N TYR A 134 1.34 10.34 -7.67
CA TYR A 134 0.92 11.66 -8.15
C TYR A 134 0.39 12.56 -7.06
N VAL A 135 0.73 13.86 -7.13
CA VAL A 135 0.15 14.88 -6.26
C VAL A 135 -1.38 14.79 -6.33
N GLY A 136 -2.01 14.79 -5.15
CA GLY A 136 -3.45 14.64 -5.01
C GLY A 136 -3.91 13.20 -4.78
N SER A 137 -3.11 12.18 -5.15
CA SER A 137 -3.43 10.79 -4.83
C SER A 137 -3.49 10.56 -3.32
N SER A 138 -4.36 9.64 -2.92
CA SER A 138 -4.56 9.27 -1.52
C SER A 138 -5.00 7.82 -1.41
N LEU A 139 -4.84 7.27 -0.22
CA LEU A 139 -5.37 5.97 0.17
C LEU A 139 -5.76 5.98 1.64
N SER A 140 -6.62 5.04 2.02
CA SER A 140 -7.07 4.83 3.40
C SER A 140 -7.09 3.35 3.74
N LEU A 141 -6.61 2.99 4.91
CA LEU A 141 -6.75 1.66 5.51
C LEU A 141 -8.17 1.53 6.07
N CYS A 142 -8.84 0.41 5.77
CA CYS A 142 -10.17 0.10 6.29
C CYS A 142 -10.14 -0.88 7.48
#